data_AF-A0A950VQG5-F1
#
_entry.id   AF-A0A950VQG5-F1
#
_cell.length_a   1.000
_cell.length_b   1.000
_cell.length_c   1.000
_cell.angle_alpha   90.00
_cell.angle_beta   90.00
_cell.angle_gamma   90.00
#
_symmetry.space_group_name_H-M   'P 1'
#
loop_
_entity.id
_entity.type
_entity.pdbx_description
1 polymer ?
#
loop_
_entity_poly.entity_id
_entity_poly.type
_entity_poly.pdbx_seq_one_letter_code
_entity_poly.pdbx_strand_id
1 'polypeptide(L)'
;MASTREPRRSVVPDLVELRESLGLTQREAAMLLEVAINTWARWERGELGVHPERARQMRRLQQLVERYGQSPLWGLGVAGLRDVLDGMTVPEALDVRGLDRYGALKRVS
;
A
#
# COMPACT_ATOMS: atom_id res chain seq x y z
N MET A 1 -5.76 11.52 35.38
CA MET A 1 -6.52 11.86 34.15
C MET A 1 -5.58 11.70 32.97
N ALA A 2 -5.71 10.61 32.21
CA ALA A 2 -4.89 10.39 31.03
C ALA A 2 -5.35 11.37 29.93
N SER A 3 -4.49 12.32 29.59
CA SER A 3 -4.70 13.20 28.44
C SER A 3 -4.48 12.36 27.17
N THR A 4 -5.55 11.73 26.68
CA THR A 4 -5.56 11.10 25.37
C THR A 4 -5.45 12.20 24.33
N ARG A 5 -4.22 12.56 23.93
CA ARG A 5 -4.00 13.43 22.78
C ARG A 5 -4.60 12.72 21.58
N GLU A 6 -5.67 13.27 21.01
CA GLU A 6 -6.24 12.75 19.77
C GLU A 6 -5.13 12.64 18.71
N PRO A 7 -5.04 11.51 18.00
CA PRO A 7 -4.03 11.34 16.98
C PRO A 7 -4.23 12.41 15.90
N ARG A 8 -3.25 13.32 15.76
CA ARG A 8 -3.26 14.37 14.75
C ARG A 8 -3.32 13.73 13.37
N ARG A 9 -4.40 14.02 12.63
CA ARG A 9 -4.53 13.57 11.23
C ARG A 9 -3.45 14.24 10.39
N SER A 10 -2.82 13.48 9.50
CA SER A 10 -1.76 13.97 8.59
C SER A 10 -2.24 13.96 7.14
N VAL A 11 -1.79 14.92 6.34
CA VAL A 11 -1.87 14.85 4.88
C VAL A 11 -0.71 13.98 4.41
N VAL A 12 -0.99 12.97 3.58
CA VAL A 12 0.04 12.19 2.89
C VAL A 12 0.09 12.72 1.46
N PRO A 13 1.20 13.33 1.01
CA PRO A 13 1.30 13.83 -0.35
C PRO A 13 1.28 12.66 -1.35
N ASP A 14 0.79 12.95 -2.55
CA ASP A 14 0.89 12.10 -3.75
C ASP A 14 0.31 10.68 -3.62
N LEU A 15 -0.81 10.54 -2.90
CA LEU A 15 -1.53 9.27 -2.76
C LEU A 15 -1.98 8.67 -4.09
N VAL A 16 -2.32 9.52 -5.07
CA VAL A 16 -2.67 9.11 -6.43
C VAL A 16 -1.47 8.42 -7.09
N GLU A 17 -0.29 9.05 -7.03
CA GLU A 17 0.95 8.52 -7.61
C GLU A 17 1.41 7.24 -6.91
N LEU A 18 1.31 7.19 -5.57
CA LEU A 18 1.61 5.98 -4.80
C LEU A 18 0.73 4.82 -5.26
N ARG A 19 -0.58 5.04 -5.34
CA ARG A 19 -1.54 4.02 -5.76
C ARG A 19 -1.23 3.51 -7.17
N GLU A 20 -0.97 4.41 -8.11
CA GLU A 20 -0.66 4.08 -9.51
C GLU A 20 0.68 3.35 -9.63
N SER A 21 1.66 3.74 -8.84
CA SER A 21 2.95 3.04 -8.75
C SER A 21 2.83 1.62 -8.21
N LEU A 22 1.77 1.32 -7.47
CA LEU A 22 1.44 -0.04 -7.00
C LEU A 22 0.51 -0.80 -7.96
N GLY A 23 0.09 -0.18 -9.06
CA GLY A 23 -0.83 -0.80 -10.02
C GLY A 23 -2.26 -0.95 -9.51
N LEU A 24 -2.67 -0.17 -8.50
CA LEU A 24 -3.96 -0.32 -7.84
C LEU A 24 -5.00 0.69 -8.34
N THR A 25 -6.26 0.27 -8.35
CA THR A 25 -7.43 1.15 -8.41
C THR A 25 -7.73 1.78 -7.04
N GLN A 26 -8.54 2.84 -6.98
CA GLN A 26 -8.98 3.41 -5.70
C GLN A 26 -9.68 2.36 -4.81
N ARG A 27 -10.44 1.45 -5.43
CA ARG A 27 -11.10 0.34 -4.73
C ARG A 27 -10.07 -0.60 -4.10
N GLU A 28 -9.04 -0.98 -4.85
CA GLU A 28 -7.99 -1.87 -4.37
C GLU A 28 -7.12 -1.23 -3.29
N ALA A 29 -6.78 0.04 -3.43
CA ALA A 29 -6.06 0.78 -2.40
C ALA A 29 -6.89 0.91 -1.10
N ALA A 30 -8.19 1.14 -1.22
CA ALA A 30 -9.11 1.13 -0.09
C ALA A 30 -9.21 -0.26 0.57
N MET A 31 -9.26 -1.34 -0.23
CA MET A 31 -9.22 -2.71 0.28
C MET A 31 -7.90 -3.00 1.00
N LEU A 32 -6.76 -2.59 0.45
CA LEU A 32 -5.44 -2.79 1.04
C LEU A 32 -5.36 -2.26 2.47
N LEU A 33 -5.88 -1.06 2.71
CA LEU A 33 -5.88 -0.41 4.03
C LEU A 33 -7.19 -0.60 4.83
N GLU A 34 -8.10 -1.45 4.35
CA GLU A 34 -9.38 -1.75 5.00
C GLU A 34 -10.18 -0.49 5.37
N VAL A 35 -10.35 0.38 4.39
CA VAL A 35 -11.18 1.59 4.50
C VAL A 35 -12.25 1.59 3.44
N ALA A 36 -13.30 2.41 3.64
CA ALA A 36 -14.28 2.63 2.61
C ALA A 36 -13.64 3.31 1.38
N ILE A 37 -14.10 2.97 0.18
CA ILE A 37 -13.63 3.61 -1.07
C ILE A 37 -13.80 5.13 -1.04
N ASN A 38 -14.89 5.62 -0.45
CA ASN A 38 -15.14 7.05 -0.29
C ASN A 38 -14.13 7.71 0.66
N THR A 39 -13.67 6.99 1.69
CA THR A 39 -12.62 7.47 2.59
C THR A 39 -11.31 7.65 1.83
N TRP A 40 -10.92 6.66 1.02
CA TRP A 40 -9.75 6.74 0.17
C TRP A 40 -9.82 7.91 -0.83
N ALA A 41 -10.94 8.02 -1.55
CA ALA A 41 -11.13 9.09 -2.54
C ALA A 41 -11.06 10.50 -1.90
N ARG A 42 -11.55 10.66 -0.67
CA ARG A 42 -11.42 11.92 0.08
C ARG A 42 -10.00 12.20 0.55
N TRP A 43 -9.20 11.17 0.83
CA TRP A 43 -7.78 11.32 1.12
C TRP A 43 -7.01 11.80 -0.09
N GLU A 44 -7.23 11.21 -1.27
CA GLU A 44 -6.59 11.63 -2.52
C GLU A 44 -6.92 13.10 -2.88
N ARG A 45 -8.15 13.56 -2.58
CA ARG A 45 -8.56 14.96 -2.79
C ARG A 45 -8.11 15.91 -1.67
N GLY A 46 -7.49 15.42 -0.59
CA GLY A 46 -7.10 16.24 0.56
C GLY A 46 -8.26 16.73 1.45
N GLU A 47 -9.48 16.21 1.24
CA GLU A 47 -10.70 16.61 1.97
C GLU A 47 -10.84 15.94 3.35
N LEU A 48 -9.97 14.98 3.64
CA LEU A 48 -9.95 14.24 4.89
C LEU A 48 -8.50 13.96 5.27
N GLY A 49 -8.13 14.27 6.51
CA GLY A 49 -6.82 13.89 7.03
C GLY A 49 -6.73 12.38 7.32
N VAL A 50 -5.54 11.82 7.14
CA VAL A 50 -5.27 10.39 7.32
C VAL A 50 -4.93 10.08 8.77
N HIS A 51 -5.46 8.99 9.31
CA HIS A 51 -5.10 8.52 10.65
C HIS A 51 -3.62 8.10 10.70
N PRO A 52 -2.85 8.38 11.77
CA PRO A 52 -1.40 8.11 11.81
C PRO A 52 -0.98 6.68 11.49
N GLU A 53 -1.78 5.68 11.88
CA GLU A 53 -1.52 4.27 11.54
C GLU A 53 -1.58 4.05 10.02
N ARG A 54 -2.64 4.53 9.36
CA ARG A 54 -2.77 4.41 7.90
C ARG A 54 -1.68 5.21 7.19
N ALA A 55 -1.29 6.36 7.73
CA ALA A 55 -0.16 7.12 7.21
C ALA A 55 1.19 6.39 7.36
N ARG A 56 1.39 5.57 8.42
CA ARG A 56 2.56 4.69 8.55
C ARG A 56 2.57 3.62 7.46
N GLN A 57 1.44 2.97 7.24
CA GLN A 57 1.29 1.96 6.18
C GLN A 57 1.57 2.55 4.79
N MET A 58 1.04 3.74 4.49
CA MET A 58 1.30 4.43 3.22
C MET A 58 2.78 4.80 3.04
N ARG A 59 3.44 5.34 4.08
CA ARG A 59 4.89 5.61 4.04
C ARG A 59 5.69 4.32 3.82
N ARG A 60 5.25 3.21 4.42
CA ARG A 60 5.87 1.91 4.19
C ARG A 60 5.74 1.49 2.72
N LEU A 61 4.58 1.66 2.11
CA LEU A 61 4.38 1.38 0.69
C LEU A 61 5.25 2.28 -0.21
N GLN A 62 5.37 3.57 0.10
CA GLN A 62 6.27 4.49 -0.61
C GLN A 62 7.71 3.99 -0.61
N GLN A 63 8.24 3.59 0.55
CA GLN A 63 9.58 3.03 0.67
C GLN A 63 9.77 1.74 -0.14
N LEU A 64 8.72 0.92 -0.30
CA LEU A 64 8.78 -0.28 -1.11
C LEU A 64 8.85 0.06 -2.60
N VAL A 65 8.05 1.03 -3.05
CA VAL A 65 8.09 1.55 -4.44
C VAL A 65 9.47 2.12 -4.73
N GLU A 66 10.04 2.92 -3.83
CA GLU A 66 11.40 3.48 -3.98
C GLU A 66 12.47 2.38 -4.05
N ARG A 67 12.32 1.31 -3.27
CA ARG A 67 13.32 0.24 -3.17
C ARG A 67 13.28 -0.77 -4.31
N TYR A 68 12.08 -1.18 -4.72
CA TYR A 68 11.87 -2.28 -5.65
C TYR A 68 11.40 -1.81 -7.03
N GLY A 69 11.03 -0.53 -7.16
CA GLY A 69 10.31 -0.02 -8.31
C GLY A 69 8.87 -0.55 -8.38
N GLN A 70 8.20 -0.23 -9.48
CA GLN A 70 6.79 -0.54 -9.67
C GLN A 70 6.56 -2.01 -10.04
N SER A 71 7.40 -2.57 -10.94
CA SER A 71 7.18 -3.90 -11.54
C SER A 71 6.88 -5.02 -10.54
N PRO A 72 7.72 -5.23 -9.50
CA PRO A 72 7.49 -6.34 -8.57
C PRO A 72 6.21 -6.17 -7.75
N LEU A 73 5.84 -4.92 -7.45
CA LEU A 73 4.68 -4.60 -6.62
C LEU A 73 3.36 -4.74 -7.39
N TRP A 74 3.38 -4.46 -8.69
CA TRP A 74 2.22 -4.68 -9.57
C TRP A 74 1.81 -6.16 -9.62
N GLY A 75 2.79 -7.06 -9.65
CA GLY A 75 2.53 -8.50 -9.64
C GLY A 75 1.90 -9.03 -8.34
N LEU A 76 2.17 -8.39 -7.21
CA LEU A 76 1.68 -8.83 -5.90
C LEU A 76 0.17 -8.65 -5.71
N GLY A 77 -0.40 -7.62 -6.34
CA GLY A 77 -1.77 -7.19 -6.10
C GLY A 77 -2.07 -6.87 -4.64
N VAL A 78 -3.36 -6.73 -4.30
CA VAL A 78 -3.79 -6.35 -2.94
C VAL A 78 -3.37 -7.37 -1.89
N ALA A 79 -3.51 -8.66 -2.18
CA ALA A 79 -3.19 -9.71 -1.21
C ALA A 79 -1.69 -9.73 -0.88
N GLY A 80 -0.80 -9.60 -1.87
CA GLY A 80 0.64 -9.63 -1.62
C GLY A 80 1.15 -8.38 -0.94
N LEU A 81 0.59 -7.22 -1.29
CA LEU A 81 0.89 -5.98 -0.57
C LEU A 81 0.42 -6.04 0.88
N ARG A 82 -0.68 -6.73 1.18
CA ARG A 82 -1.15 -6.93 2.56
C ARG A 82 -0.20 -7.82 3.35
N ASP A 83 0.22 -8.97 2.80
CA ASP A 83 1.22 -9.83 3.45
C ASP A 83 2.50 -9.06 3.79
N VAL A 84 2.94 -8.18 2.88
CA VAL A 84 4.13 -7.35 3.08
C VAL A 84 3.91 -6.30 4.18
N LEU A 85 2.73 -5.70 4.25
CA LEU A 85 2.36 -4.80 5.35
C LEU A 85 2.26 -5.55 6.69
N ASP A 86 1.89 -6.82 6.67
CA ASP A 86 1.78 -7.71 7.84
C ASP A 86 3.12 -8.32 8.26
N GLY A 87 4.21 -8.01 7.55
CA GLY A 87 5.58 -8.32 7.97
C GLY A 87 6.39 -9.18 6.99
N MET A 88 5.78 -9.67 5.92
CA MET A 88 6.49 -10.41 4.88
C MET A 88 7.43 -9.48 4.09
N THR A 89 8.55 -10.01 3.61
CA THR A 89 9.38 -9.26 2.67
C THR A 89 8.81 -9.34 1.25
N VAL A 90 9.13 -8.38 0.38
CA VAL A 90 8.69 -8.41 -1.03
C VAL A 90 9.16 -9.70 -1.75
N PRO A 91 10.42 -10.15 -1.61
CA PRO A 91 10.85 -11.41 -2.22
C PRO A 91 10.07 -12.63 -1.74
N GLU A 92 9.76 -12.73 -0.44
CA GLU A 92 8.94 -13.82 0.11
C GLU A 92 7.51 -13.77 -0.47
N ALA A 93 6.90 -12.58 -0.54
CA ALA A 93 5.55 -12.41 -1.06
C ALA A 93 5.44 -12.77 -2.55
N LEU A 94 6.50 -12.49 -3.32
CA LEU A 94 6.62 -12.92 -4.72
C LEU A 94 6.75 -14.44 -4.82
N ASP A 95 7.62 -15.04 -4.01
CA ASP A 95 7.90 -16.47 -4.04
C ASP A 95 6.67 -17.32 -3.71
N VAL A 96 5.94 -16.96 -2.64
CA VAL A 96 4.67 -17.61 -2.23
C VAL A 96 3.62 -17.57 -3.35
N ARG A 97 3.69 -16.57 -4.23
CA ARG A 97 2.78 -16.40 -5.38
C ARG A 97 3.31 -17.01 -6.67
N GLY A 98 4.48 -17.64 -6.65
CA GLY A 98 5.13 -18.16 -7.85
C GLY A 98 5.55 -17.07 -8.83
N LEU A 99 5.83 -15.85 -8.34
CA LEU A 99 6.25 -14.71 -9.14
C LEU A 99 7.78 -14.57 -9.14
N ASP A 100 8.33 -14.13 -10.26
CA ASP A 100 9.73 -13.75 -10.37
C ASP A 100 10.00 -12.38 -9.71
N ARG A 101 11.25 -11.94 -9.76
CA ARG A 101 11.68 -10.67 -9.16
C ARG A 101 11.02 -9.43 -9.78
N TYR A 102 10.33 -9.56 -10.91
CA TYR A 102 9.62 -8.50 -11.61
C TYR A 102 8.11 -8.56 -11.41
N GLY A 103 7.60 -9.53 -10.64
CA GLY A 103 6.17 -9.72 -10.44
C GLY A 103 5.48 -10.52 -11.54
N ALA A 104 6.23 -11.17 -12.45
CA ALA A 104 5.67 -12.03 -13.49
C ALA A 104 5.64 -13.50 -13.04
N LEU A 105 4.69 -14.30 -13.53
CA LEU A 105 4.64 -15.73 -13.22
C LEU A 105 5.95 -16.42 -13.65
N LYS A 106 6.57 -17.16 -12.72
CA LYS A 106 7.71 -18.03 -13.02
C LYS A 106 7.25 -19.06 -14.05
N ARG A 107 7.91 -19.10 -15.21
CA ARG A 107 7.65 -20.14 -16.20
C ARG A 107 8.13 -21.47 -15.65
N VAL A 108 7.19 -22.39 -15.43
CA VAL A 108 7.53 -23.80 -15.15
C VAL A 108 8.07 -24.37 -16.46
N SER A 109 9.33 -24.80 -16.44
CA SER A 109 9.97 -25.50 -17.56
C SER A 109 9.53 -26.96 -17.61
#